data_AF-A0A3D3ZUE3-F1
#
_entry.id   AF-A0A3D3ZUE3-F1
#
_cell.length_a   1.000
_cell.length_b   1.000
_cell.length_c   1.000
_cell.angle_alpha   90.00
_cell.angle_beta   90.00
_cell.angle_gamma   90.00
#
_symmetry.space_group_name_H-M   'P 1'
#
loop_
_entity.id
_entity.type
_entity.pdbx_description
1 polymer ?
#
loop_
_entity_poly.entity_id
_entity_poly.type
_entity_poly.pdbx_seq_one_letter_code
_entity_poly.pdbx_strand_id
1 'polypeptide(L)'
;MKSNAECWMRLVGLVIGMSLLAACATVSSESVLGVCPPVVEYSQAEQAQAADEIASLSQNTVIIGWLNDYSVMRDQARICVR
;
A
#
# COMPACT_ATOMS: atom_id res chain seq x y z
N MET A 1 28.92 35.80 32.33
CA MET A 1 27.50 35.83 31.94
C MET A 1 27.39 35.15 30.58
N LYS A 2 26.73 33.98 30.52
CA LYS A 2 26.50 33.27 29.24
C LYS A 2 25.63 34.17 28.37
N SER A 3 26.08 34.47 27.16
CA SER A 3 25.54 35.56 26.35
C SER A 3 24.08 35.29 26.00
N ASN A 4 23.20 36.27 26.19
CA ASN A 4 21.77 36.19 25.85
C ASN A 4 21.55 35.71 24.40
N ALA A 5 22.51 35.96 23.51
CA ALA A 5 22.50 35.48 22.13
C ALA A 5 22.57 33.94 22.01
N GLU A 6 23.39 33.27 22.83
CA GLU A 6 23.50 31.80 22.82
C GLU A 6 22.25 31.13 23.39
N CYS A 7 21.64 31.76 24.40
CA CYS A 7 20.36 31.33 24.96
C CYS A 7 19.25 31.46 23.90
N TRP A 8 19.22 32.57 23.17
CA TRP A 8 18.19 32.84 22.18
C TRP A 8 18.27 31.93 20.97
N MET A 9 19.47 31.63 20.46
CA MET A 9 19.66 30.67 19.36
C MET A 9 19.17 29.27 19.73
N ARG A 10 19.39 28.81 20.96
CA ARG A 10 18.88 27.50 21.42
C ARG A 10 17.35 27.47 21.45
N LEU A 11 16.72 28.54 21.91
CA LEU A 11 15.26 28.66 21.97
C LEU A 11 14.64 28.68 20.56
N VAL A 12 15.24 29.42 19.62
CA VAL A 12 14.79 29.43 18.22
C VAL A 12 14.91 28.05 17.59
N GLY A 13 16.03 27.36 17.80
CA GLY A 13 16.21 25.98 17.33
C GLY A 13 15.18 25.01 17.91
N LEU A 14 14.88 25.13 19.21
CA LEU A 14 13.86 24.32 19.88
C LEU A 14 12.45 24.59 19.31
N VAL A 15 12.08 25.86 19.11
CA VAL A 15 10.77 26.22 18.54
C VAL A 15 10.62 25.67 17.13
N ILE A 16 11.62 25.85 16.27
CA ILE A 16 11.59 25.33 14.90
C ILE A 16 11.49 23.80 14.90
N GLY A 17 12.29 23.13 15.74
CA GLY A 17 12.21 21.68 15.91
C GLY A 17 10.82 21.23 16.33
N MET A 18 10.26 21.81 17.39
CA MET A 18 8.93 21.43 17.89
C MET A 18 7.81 21.72 16.89
N SER A 19 7.88 22.83 16.15
CA SER A 19 6.91 23.13 15.08
C SER A 19 6.97 22.10 13.94
N LEU A 20 8.16 21.68 13.53
CA LEU A 20 8.34 20.64 12.51
C LEU A 20 7.84 19.27 13.00
N LEU A 21 8.15 18.90 14.24
CA LEU A 21 7.66 17.64 14.83
C LEU A 21 6.13 17.65 15.00
N ALA A 22 5.55 18.77 15.42
CA ALA A 22 4.10 18.91 15.56
C ALA A 22 3.39 18.76 14.20
N ALA A 23 3.96 19.33 13.12
CA ALA A 23 3.43 19.17 11.77
C ALA A 23 3.42 17.69 11.31
N CYS A 24 4.49 16.94 11.60
CA CYS A 24 4.53 15.49 11.32
C CYS A 24 3.54 14.67 12.17
N ALA A 25 3.23 15.10 13.40
CA ALA A 25 2.26 14.41 14.25
C ALA A 25 0.80 14.60 13.78
N THR A 26 0.50 15.74 13.13
CA THR A 26 -0.85 16.03 12.60
C THR A 26 -1.09 15.50 11.19
N VAL A 27 -0.03 15.19 10.44
CA VAL A 27 -0.12 14.41 9.21
C VAL A 27 -0.21 12.94 9.62
N SER A 28 -1.42 12.40 9.67
CA SER A 28 -1.55 10.95 9.69
C SER A 28 -0.98 10.47 8.36
N SER A 29 0.08 9.66 8.43
CA SER A 29 0.37 8.74 7.34
C SER A 29 -0.61 7.58 7.50
N GLU A 30 -1.92 7.87 7.39
CA GLU A 30 -2.85 6.89 6.83
C GLU A 30 -2.44 6.71 5.38
N SER A 31 -1.34 6.00 5.23
CA SER A 31 -1.25 5.01 4.20
C SER A 31 -2.62 4.35 4.07
N VAL A 32 -3.04 4.11 2.84
CA VAL A 32 -4.18 3.24 2.53
C VAL A 32 -3.83 1.78 2.93
N LEU A 33 -3.14 1.56 4.07
CA LEU A 33 -2.82 0.27 4.68
C LEU A 33 -3.94 -0.21 5.60
N GLY A 34 -5.05 0.54 5.70
CA GLY A 34 -6.20 0.16 6.51
C GLY A 34 -7.31 -0.58 5.77
N VAL A 35 -7.30 -0.61 4.43
CA VAL A 35 -8.36 -1.26 3.64
C VAL A 35 -7.73 -2.24 2.68
N CYS A 36 -7.75 -3.51 3.06
CA CYS A 36 -7.36 -4.59 2.18
C CYS A 36 -8.16 -4.52 0.87
N PRO A 37 -7.52 -4.74 -0.29
CA PRO A 37 -8.24 -4.70 -1.55
C PRO A 37 -9.42 -5.70 -1.55
N PRO A 38 -10.60 -5.32 -2.04
CA PRO A 38 -11.72 -6.24 -2.13
C PRO A 38 -11.39 -7.38 -3.09
N VAL A 39 -11.68 -8.61 -2.67
CA VAL A 39 -11.51 -9.82 -3.50
C VAL A 39 -12.89 -10.23 -4.01
N VAL A 40 -13.12 -10.10 -5.31
CA VAL A 40 -14.41 -10.44 -5.95
C VAL A 40 -14.56 -11.95 -6.06
N GLU A 41 -15.59 -12.53 -5.44
CA GLU A 41 -15.88 -13.96 -5.60
C GLU A 41 -16.54 -14.25 -6.96
N TYR A 42 -16.05 -15.28 -7.64
CA TYR A 42 -16.60 -15.75 -8.92
C TYR A 42 -17.28 -17.11 -8.71
N SER A 43 -18.41 -17.33 -9.36
CA SER A 43 -19.09 -18.62 -9.30
C SER A 43 -18.26 -19.73 -9.95
N GLN A 44 -18.51 -20.98 -9.57
CA GLN A 44 -17.84 -22.12 -10.20
C GLN A 44 -18.15 -22.23 -11.69
N ALA A 45 -19.35 -21.81 -12.12
CA ALA A 45 -19.73 -21.82 -13.53
C ALA A 45 -18.92 -20.81 -14.35
N GLU A 46 -18.75 -19.59 -13.84
CA GLU A 46 -17.89 -18.57 -14.47
C GLU A 46 -16.43 -19.02 -14.53
N GLN A 47 -15.93 -19.65 -13.46
CA GLN A 47 -14.56 -20.17 -13.42
C GLN A 47 -14.36 -21.33 -14.42
N ALA A 48 -15.35 -22.21 -14.59
CA ALA A 48 -15.28 -23.29 -15.57
C ALA A 48 -15.22 -22.74 -17.01
N GLN A 49 -16.07 -21.75 -17.32
CA GLN A 49 -16.03 -21.08 -18.62
C GLN A 49 -14.68 -20.40 -18.87
N ALA A 50 -14.15 -19.68 -17.87
CA ALA A 50 -12.84 -19.04 -17.98
C ALA A 50 -11.70 -20.05 -18.18
N ALA A 51 -11.80 -21.25 -17.58
CA ALA A 51 -10.83 -22.31 -17.79
C ALA A 51 -10.85 -22.84 -19.24
N ASP A 52 -12.04 -23.01 -19.83
CA ASP A 52 -12.19 -23.40 -21.24
C ASP A 52 -11.62 -22.32 -22.18
N GLU A 53 -11.88 -21.04 -21.89
CA GLU A 53 -11.32 -19.91 -22.64
C GLU A 53 -9.79 -19.92 -22.59
N ILE A 54 -9.19 -20.10 -21.41
CA ILE A 54 -7.74 -20.19 -21.22
C ILE A 54 -7.16 -21.40 -21.95
N ALA A 55 -7.81 -22.56 -21.87
CA ALA A 55 -7.36 -23.79 -22.53
C ALA A 55 -7.35 -23.67 -24.07
N SER A 56 -8.17 -22.79 -24.63
CA SER A 56 -8.22 -22.52 -26.07
C SER A 56 -7.07 -21.64 -26.58
N LEU A 57 -6.31 -20.99 -25.68
CA LEU A 57 -5.20 -20.11 -26.03
C LEU A 57 -3.97 -20.90 -26.50
N SER A 58 -3.12 -20.26 -27.31
CA SER A 58 -1.84 -20.87 -27.67
C SER A 58 -0.89 -20.93 -26.47
N GLN A 59 -0.03 -21.96 -26.43
CA GLN A 59 0.87 -22.25 -25.30
C GLN A 59 1.82 -21.10 -24.92
N ASN A 60 2.06 -20.15 -25.83
CA ASN A 60 2.99 -19.02 -25.62
C ASN A 60 2.27 -17.67 -25.51
N THR A 61 0.99 -17.67 -25.13
CA THR A 61 0.25 -16.43 -24.90
C THR A 61 0.72 -15.74 -23.62
N VAL A 62 1.08 -14.46 -23.73
CA VAL A 62 1.62 -13.63 -22.63
C VAL A 62 0.63 -13.53 -21.46
N ILE A 63 -0.68 -13.57 -21.75
CA ILE A 63 -1.74 -13.42 -20.74
C ILE A 63 -1.70 -14.51 -19.66
N ILE A 64 -1.22 -15.73 -19.96
CA ILE A 64 -1.08 -16.80 -18.97
C ILE A 64 -0.11 -16.39 -17.87
N GLY A 65 1.00 -15.72 -18.23
CA GLY A 65 1.92 -15.15 -17.27
C GLY A 65 1.28 -14.07 -16.41
N TRP A 66 0.52 -13.16 -17.03
CA TRP A 66 -0.16 -12.08 -16.30
C TRP A 66 -1.25 -12.60 -15.36
N LEU A 67 -1.97 -13.68 -15.73
CA LEU A 67 -2.94 -14.33 -14.85
C LEU A 67 -2.28 -14.98 -13.63
N ASN A 68 -1.06 -15.52 -13.78
CA ASN A 68 -0.28 -16.01 -12.64
C ASN A 68 0.11 -14.86 -11.69
N ASP A 69 0.61 -13.74 -12.22
CA ASP A 69 0.92 -12.55 -11.41
C ASP A 69 -0.33 -12.02 -10.68
N TYR A 70 -1.47 -12.00 -11.37
CA TYR A 70 -2.75 -11.62 -10.81
C TYR A 70 -3.20 -12.55 -9.66
N SER A 71 -2.95 -13.86 -9.78
CA SER A 71 -3.28 -14.82 -8.71
C SER A 71 -2.52 -14.53 -7.42
N VAL A 72 -1.23 -14.18 -7.51
CA VAL A 72 -0.40 -13.77 -6.36
C VAL A 72 -0.97 -12.52 -5.69
N MET A 73 -1.38 -11.51 -6.46
CA MET A 73 -1.97 -10.29 -5.91
C MET A 73 -3.30 -10.57 -5.19
N ARG A 74 -4.13 -11.49 -5.72
CA ARG A 74 -5.37 -11.90 -5.05
C ARG A 74 -5.10 -12.64 -3.74
N ASP A 75 -4.07 -13.49 -3.69
CA ASP A 75 -3.68 -14.19 -2.46
C ASP A 75 -3.19 -13.22 -1.38
N GLN A 76 -2.40 -12.22 -1.76
CA GLN A 76 -1.99 -11.14 -0.85
C GLN A 76 -3.20 -10.37 -0.32
N ALA A 77 -4.17 -10.04 -1.17
CA ALA A 77 -5.40 -9.37 -0.75
C ALA A 77 -6.24 -10.23 0.21
N ARG A 78 -6.35 -11.54 -0.02
CA ARG A 78 -7.02 -12.48 0.90
C ARG A 78 -6.33 -12.58 2.26
N ILE A 79 -4.99 -12.57 2.28
CA ILE A 79 -4.20 -12.62 3.51
C ILE A 79 -4.35 -11.31 4.28
N CYS A 80 -4.41 -10.17 3.60
CA CYS A 80 -4.58 -8.87 4.24
C CYS A 80 -5.87 -8.81 5.09
N VAL A 81 -6.97 -9.36 4.59
CA VAL A 81 -8.29 -9.34 5.29
C VAL A 81 -8.28 -10.20 6.57
N ARG A 82 -7.30 -11.10 6.73
CA ARG A 82 -7.17 -11.99 7.88
C ARG A 82 -6.33 -11.35 8.99
#